data_AF-A0A3N5N241-F1
#
_entry.id   AF-A0A3N5N241-F1
#
_cell.length_a   1.000
_cell.length_b   1.000
_cell.length_c   1.000
_cell.angle_alpha   90.00
_cell.angle_beta   90.00
_cell.angle_gamma   90.00
#
_symmetry.space_group_name_H-M   'P 1'
#
loop_
_entity.id
_entity.type
_entity.pdbx_description
1 polymer ?
#
loop_
_entity_poly.entity_id
_entity_poly.type
_entity_poly.pdbx_seq_one_letter_code
_entity_poly.pdbx_strand_id
1 'polypeptide(L)' 'MKPRLYLKIGDRVEHRRFFHWGKGKVVEEQHSTLSGGLCLVRILFDDGIERSFINDLDNHCCCYYAGIIIL' A
#
# COMPACT_ATOMS: atom_id res chain seq x y z
N MET A 1 -12.16 -8.59 13.46
CA MET A 1 -11.64 -7.24 13.76
C MET A 1 -11.56 -6.48 12.45
N LYS A 2 -11.74 -5.15 12.46
CA LYS A 2 -11.47 -4.34 11.26
C LYS A 2 -9.96 -4.28 11.03
N PRO A 3 -9.49 -4.40 9.77
CA PRO A 3 -8.05 -4.36 9.46
C PRO A 3 -7.45 -3.00 9.86
N ARG A 4 -6.20 -3.01 10.32
CA ARG A 4 -5.47 -1.79 10.69
C ARG A 4 -4.75 -1.25 9.46
N LEU A 5 -5.47 -0.44 8.70
CA LEU A 5 -4.97 0.13 7.45
C LEU A 5 -3.78 1.06 7.67
N TYR A 6 -2.78 0.98 6.78
CA TYR A 6 -1.63 1.89 6.80
C TYR A 6 -1.82 3.08 5.85
N LEU A 7 -2.09 2.80 4.58
CA LEU A 7 -2.27 3.78 3.51
C LEU A 7 -3.75 4.01 3.20
N LYS A 8 -4.07 5.19 2.65
CA LYS A 8 -5.37 5.57 2.13
C LYS A 8 -5.28 6.12 0.71
N ILE A 9 -6.40 6.10 -0.01
CA ILE A 9 -6.51 6.74 -1.34
C ILE A 9 -6.05 8.20 -1.26
N GLY A 10 -5.15 8.58 -2.15
CA GLY A 10 -4.60 9.93 -2.25
C GLY A 10 -3.25 10.12 -1.57
N ASP A 11 -2.84 9.22 -0.67
CA ASP A 11 -1.54 9.30 -0.01
C ASP A 11 -0.41 9.27 -1.04
N ARG A 12 0.62 10.08 -0.78
CA ARG A 12 1.86 10.07 -1.54
C ARG A 12 2.89 9.22 -0.81
N VAL A 13 3.61 8.40 -1.56
CA VAL A 13 4.54 7.44 -0.98
C VAL A 13 5.84 7.37 -1.77
N GLU A 14 6.83 6.70 -1.20
CA GLU A 14 8.02 6.20 -1.91
C GLU A 14 8.40 4.80 -1.40
N HIS A 15 9.18 4.07 -2.19
CA HIS A 15 9.71 2.78 -1.77
C HIS A 15 11.20 2.89 -1.38
N ARG A 16 11.52 2.61 -0.12
CA ARG A 16 12.88 2.76 0.44
C ARG A 16 13.98 2.05 -0.33
N ARG A 17 13.67 0.88 -0.90
CA ARG A 17 14.64 0.03 -1.64
C ARG A 17 14.54 0.14 -3.16
N PHE A 18 13.44 0.68 -3.69
CA PHE A 18 13.16 0.72 -5.13
C PHE A 18 12.98 2.17 -5.56
N PHE A 19 14.01 2.97 -5.31
CA PHE A 19 14.05 4.40 -5.60
C PHE A 19 13.77 4.71 -7.08
N HIS A 20 14.09 3.78 -7.99
CA HIS A 20 13.84 3.93 -9.42
C HIS A 20 12.35 3.93 -9.81
N TRP A 21 11.44 3.52 -8.91
CA TRP A 21 10.00 3.68 -9.14
C TRP A 21 9.56 5.14 -9.01
N GLY A 22 10.37 5.99 -8.38
CA GLY A 22 10.01 7.37 -8.05
C GLY A 22 8.95 7.44 -6.95
N LYS A 23 8.22 8.56 -6.91
CA LYS A 23 7.12 8.74 -5.97
C LYS A 23 5.90 7.98 -6.45
N GLY A 24 5.03 7.61 -5.53
CA GLY A 24 3.77 6.95 -5.81
C GLY A 24 2.60 7.73 -5.26
N LYS A 25 1.44 7.54 -5.88
CA LYS A 25 0.15 7.97 -5.34
C LYS A 25 -0.75 6.75 -5.18
N VAL A 26 -1.36 6.61 -4.00
CA VAL A 26 -2.37 5.58 -3.78
C VAL A 26 -3.61 5.93 -4.57
N VAL A 27 -3.96 5.09 -5.54
CA VAL A 27 -5.10 5.28 -6.45
C VAL A 27 -6.29 4.42 -6.06
N GLU A 28 -6.06 3.35 -5.29
CA GLU A 28 -7.13 2.45 -4.85
C GLU A 28 -6.84 1.84 -3.47
N GLU A 29 -7.90 1.62 -2.72
CA GLU A 29 -7.91 0.89 -1.45
C GLU A 29 -9.07 -0.12 -1.49
N GLN A 30 -8.78 -1.39 -1.19
CA GLN A 30 -9.77 -2.46 -1.05
C GLN A 30 -9.57 -3.14 0.30
N HIS A 31 -10.60 -3.15 1.14
CA HIS A 31 -10.56 -3.90 2.40
C HIS A 31 -11.88 -4.64 2.63
N SER A 32 -11.78 -5.91 3.01
CA SER A 32 -12.92 -6.73 3.40
C SER A 32 -13.20 -6.60 4.89
N THR A 33 -14.48 -6.61 5.25
CA THR A 33 -14.93 -6.67 6.65
C THR A 33 -15.04 -8.10 7.18
N LEU A 34 -14.87 -9.10 6.32
CA LEU A 34 -14.89 -10.52 6.69
C LEU A 34 -13.54 -10.95 7.26
N SER A 35 -13.57 -11.82 8.27
CA SER A 35 -12.37 -12.42 8.83
C SER A 35 -11.57 -13.16 7.75
N GLY A 36 -10.28 -12.85 7.63
CA GLY A 36 -9.40 -13.43 6.60
C GLY A 36 -9.62 -12.86 5.20
N GLY A 37 -10.43 -11.80 5.05
CA GLY A 37 -10.64 -11.15 3.77
C GLY A 37 -9.44 -10.34 3.27
N LEU A 38 -9.48 -9.94 2.01
CA LEU A 38 -8.43 -9.18 1.34
C LEU A 38 -8.32 -7.76 1.92
N CYS A 39 -7.08 -7.27 2.05
CA CYS A 39 -6.78 -5.90 2.42
C CYS A 39 -5.59 -5.41 1.56
N LEU A 40 -5.89 -4.67 0.50
CA LEU A 40 -4.94 -4.27 -0.54
C LEU A 40 -5.04 -2.77 -0.84
N VAL A 41 -3.93 -2.20 -1.31
CA VAL A 41 -3.86 -0.88 -1.93
C VAL A 41 -3.15 -0.95 -3.26
N ARG A 42 -3.54 -0.09 -4.20
CA ARG A 42 -2.86 0.08 -5.47
C ARG A 42 -2.20 1.45 -5.54
N ILE A 43 -0.94 1.45 -5.95
CA ILE A 43 -0.10 2.63 -6.00
C ILE A 43 0.38 2.81 -7.44
N LEU A 44 0.08 3.97 -8.03
CA LEU A 44 0.65 4.39 -9.30
C LEU A 44 1.94 5.14 -9.02
N PHE A 45 3.06 4.58 -9.50
CA PHE A 45 4.38 5.18 -9.36
C PHE A 45 4.74 6.06 -10.56
N ASP A 46 5.71 6.97 -10.38
CA ASP A 46 6.19 7.88 -11.41
C ASP A 46 6.80 7.14 -12.62
N ASP A 47 7.23 5.89 -12.45
CA ASP A 47 7.63 5.00 -13.55
C ASP A 47 6.45 4.54 -14.43
N GLY A 48 5.22 4.96 -14.11
CA GLY A 48 4.00 4.66 -14.85
C GLY A 48 3.40 3.29 -14.55
N ILE A 49 3.98 2.53 -13.61
CA ILE A 49 3.54 1.16 -13.30
C ILE A 49 2.72 1.15 -12.01
N GLU A 50 1.53 0.57 -12.09
CA GLU A 50 0.69 0.30 -10.93
C GLU A 50 1.14 -0.95 -10.19
N ARG A 51 1.26 -0.86 -8.86
CA ARG A 51 1.65 -1.99 -8.00
C ARG A 51 0.67 -2.14 -6.84
N SER A 52 0.29 -3.38 -6.57
CA SER A 52 -0.63 -3.73 -5.48
C SER A 52 0.15 -4.24 -4.27
N PHE A 53 -0.25 -3.83 -3.08
CA PHE A 53 0.37 -4.27 -1.83
C PHE A 53 -0.67 -4.58 -0.77
N ILE A 54 -0.31 -5.42 0.19
CA ILE A 54 -1.12 -5.66 1.39
C ILE A 54 -1.12 -4.40 2.26
N ASN A 55 -2.30 -3.95 2.69
CA ASN A 55 -2.48 -2.73 3.46
C ASN A 55 -3.04 -3.01 4.87
N ASP A 56 -2.52 -4.04 5.53
CA ASP A 56 -2.95 -4.40 6.88
C ASP A 56 -1.73 -4.50 7.80
N LEU A 57 -1.61 -3.61 8.78
CA LEU A 57 -0.48 -3.57 9.71
C LEU A 57 -0.36 -4.82 10.57
N ASP A 58 -1.45 -5.58 10.73
CA ASP A 58 -1.44 -6.87 11.43
C ASP A 58 -0.94 -8.01 10.53
N ASN A 59 -0.75 -7.77 9.23
CA ASN A 59 -0.17 -8.72 8.28
C ASN A 59 1.33 -8.51 8.10
N HIS A 60 2.13 -9.58 8.25
CA HIS A 60 3.59 -9.54 8.10
C HIS A 60 4.08 -9.06 6.73
N CYS A 61 3.24 -9.16 5.69
CA CYS A 61 3.54 -8.71 4.33
C CYS A 61 2.99 -7.31 4.01
N CYS A 62 2.58 -6.53 5.02
CA CYS A 62 2.11 -5.16 4.83
C CYS A 62 3.10 -4.31 4.03
N CYS A 63 2.59 -3.40 3.20
CA CYS A 63 3.35 -2.43 2.42
C CYS A 63 4.35 -1.65 3.26
N TYR A 64 3.99 -1.30 4.51
CA TYR A 64 4.91 -0.67 5.45
C TYR A 64 6.18 -1.51 5.68
N TYR A 65 6.02 -2.80 5.98
CA TYR A 65 7.15 -3.72 6.21
C TYR A 65 7.88 -4.06 4.90
N ALA A 66 7.19 -3.99 3.76
CA ALA A 66 7.81 -4.12 2.44
C ALA A 66 8.72 -2.92 2.08
N GLY A 67 8.55 -1.77 2.74
CA GLY A 67 9.38 -0.59 2.58
C GLY A 67 8.69 0.60 1.90
N ILE A 68 7.36 0.59 1.79
CA ILE A 68 6.57 1.74 1.39
C ILE A 68 6.45 2.70 2.57
N ILE A 69 6.75 3.97 2.36
CA ILE A 69 6.60 5.03 3.36
C ILE A 69 5.79 6.20 2.82
N ILE A 70 4.99 6.83 3.68
CA ILE A 70 4.24 8.06 3.38
C ILE A 70 5.20 9.26 3.34
N LEU A 71 4.98 10.15 2.38
CA LEU A 71 5.69 11.42 2.20
C LEU A 71 4.99 12.59 2.91
#